data_AF-A0A445G726-F1
#
_entry.id   AF-A0A445G726-F1
#
_cell.length_a   1.000
_cell.length_b   1.000
_cell.length_c   1.000
_cell.angle_alpha   90.00
_cell.angle_beta   90.00
_cell.angle_gamma   90.00
#
_symmetry.space_group_name_H-M   'P 1'
#
loop_
_entity.id
_entity.type
_entity.pdbx_description
1 polymer ?
#
loop_
_entity_poly.entity_id
_entity_poly.type
_entity_poly.pdbx_seq_one_letter_code
_entity_poly.pdbx_strand_id
1 'polypeptide(L)'
;MEVVQEQQLQNTDGRKLHNSDRNSNVTQQLQHPRFRKYKWWLRVSLYIIFLLVGQSAATLLGRLYYDNGGNSKWMATFVQSAGFPVLLPLLFYFPRQTHAKFNNNPSNNDYSYKTKPKFSTLVFLYLAFGLILTGDNLMYSYGLLYLPLSTYSLLCATQLGFNAVFSFFLNSQKFTAFIINSVVLLTISASLLAINSDSDEDSTGLSREKHVIGFFCTIGASATFSLYLSLVQLSFQKVIKRETFSAVLDMQFYPSFIATCACVVGLFASGEWKSLNNEMKGYDKGSVSYVMTLLWIAVTWQISSIGMLGLIFEVSSLFSNVIGTLALPIVPILAIVFFHDKINGVKFVALLLAVWGFLSYVYQHYLDDKKAKAEKSDGLGVSNSEVEIC
;
A
#
# COMPACT_ATOMS: atom_id res chain seq x y z
N MET A 1 -20.14 82.12 20.42
CA MET A 1 -18.87 81.72 19.78
C MET A 1 -17.82 81.92 20.86
N GLU A 2 -17.01 80.90 21.16
CA GLU A 2 -16.20 80.72 22.40
C GLU A 2 -16.94 80.18 23.63
N VAL A 3 -17.38 78.92 23.59
CA VAL A 3 -17.30 77.97 24.74
C VAL A 3 -17.40 76.53 24.17
N VAL A 4 -16.45 76.09 23.34
CA VAL A 4 -16.36 74.65 22.92
C VAL A 4 -14.92 74.13 22.85
N GLN A 5 -13.90 74.95 23.13
CA GLN A 5 -12.52 74.58 22.77
C GLN A 5 -11.62 74.09 23.92
N GLU A 6 -12.09 74.04 25.17
CA GLU A 6 -11.25 73.59 26.30
C GLU A 6 -11.54 72.17 26.80
N GLN A 7 -12.57 71.47 26.30
CA GLN A 7 -12.79 70.04 26.65
C GLN A 7 -12.02 69.04 25.77
N GLN A 8 -11.27 69.51 24.77
CA GLN A 8 -10.50 68.63 23.86
C GLN A 8 -9.02 68.46 24.25
N LEU A 9 -8.51 69.17 25.26
CA LEU A 9 -7.09 69.07 25.63
C LEU A 9 -6.79 68.17 26.83
N GLN A 10 -7.80 67.72 27.58
CA GLN A 10 -7.59 66.85 28.76
C GLN A 10 -7.90 65.37 28.52
N ASN A 11 -8.29 64.99 27.31
CA ASN A 11 -8.51 63.58 26.92
C ASN A 11 -7.36 62.95 26.12
N THR A 12 -6.21 63.63 26.05
CA THR A 12 -5.06 63.22 25.23
C THR A 12 -3.91 62.62 26.05
N ASP A 13 -4.09 62.40 27.36
CA ASP A 13 -3.04 61.79 28.22
C ASP A 13 -3.49 60.53 28.98
N GLY A 14 -4.59 59.89 28.53
CA GLY A 14 -5.07 58.60 29.06
C GLY A 14 -4.96 57.42 28.08
N ARG A 15 -4.36 57.62 26.90
CA ARG A 15 -4.43 56.65 25.78
C ARG A 15 -3.07 56.14 25.29
N LYS A 16 -2.09 56.04 26.21
CA LYS A 16 -0.79 55.36 25.98
C LYS A 16 -0.60 54.18 26.93
N LEU A 17 -1.50 53.20 26.94
CA LEU A 17 -1.18 51.85 27.43
C LEU A 17 -2.15 50.77 26.96
N HIS A 18 -2.43 50.67 25.66
CA HIS A 18 -3.00 49.45 25.09
C HIS A 18 -2.77 49.39 23.57
N ASN A 19 -1.51 49.21 23.19
CA ASN A 19 -1.13 48.89 21.81
C ASN A 19 0.01 47.86 21.84
N SER A 20 -0.33 46.66 22.27
CA SER A 20 0.42 45.44 21.95
C SER A 20 -0.48 44.25 22.32
N ASP A 21 -1.40 43.89 21.43
CA ASP A 21 -1.97 42.53 21.30
C ASP A 21 -3.21 42.57 20.40
N ARG A 22 -2.99 42.71 19.08
CA ARG A 22 -3.95 42.27 18.04
C ARG A 22 -3.38 42.53 16.64
N ASN A 23 -2.35 41.77 16.26
CA ASN A 23 -2.05 41.57 14.84
C ASN A 23 -1.26 40.29 14.59
N SER A 24 -1.72 39.18 15.14
CA SER A 24 -1.07 37.88 15.01
C SER A 24 -2.07 36.74 14.82
N ASN A 25 -3.18 36.93 14.11
CA ASN A 25 -4.16 35.84 13.89
C ASN A 25 -5.04 36.03 12.64
N VAL A 26 -4.49 36.30 11.45
CA VAL A 26 -5.17 35.90 10.20
C VAL A 26 -4.13 35.55 9.13
N THR A 27 -3.34 34.50 9.39
CA THR A 27 -2.79 33.68 8.30
C THR A 27 -3.67 32.45 8.16
N GLN A 28 -4.97 32.68 7.90
CA GLN A 28 -5.79 31.63 7.30
C GLN A 28 -5.20 31.39 5.91
N GLN A 29 -4.31 30.40 5.83
CA GLN A 29 -3.85 29.85 4.57
C GLN A 29 -5.07 29.43 3.77
N LEU A 30 -5.49 30.28 2.83
CA LEU A 30 -6.32 29.89 1.71
C LEU A 30 -5.46 28.97 0.82
N GLN A 31 -5.27 27.71 1.24
CA GLN A 31 -4.57 26.73 0.42
C GLN A 31 -5.43 26.48 -0.82
N HIS A 32 -5.01 27.10 -1.94
CA HIS A 32 -5.66 27.01 -3.24
C HIS A 32 -5.99 25.54 -3.59
N PRO A 33 -7.22 25.21 -4.04
CA PRO A 33 -7.63 23.83 -4.34
C PRO A 33 -6.76 23.13 -5.41
N ARG A 34 -6.02 23.89 -6.22
CA ARG A 34 -5.03 23.35 -7.18
C ARG A 34 -3.76 22.81 -6.50
N PHE A 35 -3.26 23.47 -5.45
CA PHE A 35 -2.10 23.03 -4.68
C PHE A 35 -2.38 21.73 -3.91
N ARG A 36 -3.60 21.58 -3.38
CA ARG A 36 -4.03 20.35 -2.69
C ARG A 36 -4.10 19.15 -3.64
N LYS A 37 -4.57 19.37 -4.89
CA LYS A 37 -4.61 18.34 -5.94
C LYS A 37 -3.20 17.93 -6.40
N TYR A 38 -2.29 18.88 -6.59
CA TYR A 38 -0.90 18.57 -6.95
C TYR A 38 -0.19 17.77 -5.85
N LYS A 39 -0.34 18.18 -4.58
CA LYS A 39 0.21 17.44 -3.43
C LYS A 39 -0.36 16.01 -3.33
N TRP A 40 -1.63 15.80 -3.67
CA TRP A 40 -2.24 14.46 -3.68
C TRP A 40 -1.64 13.59 -4.79
N TRP A 41 -1.59 14.11 -6.02
CA TRP A 41 -0.97 13.40 -7.15
C TRP A 41 0.50 13.05 -6.89
N LEU A 42 1.26 13.96 -6.28
CA LEU A 42 2.65 13.69 -5.89
C LEU A 42 2.74 12.52 -4.91
N ARG A 43 1.89 12.47 -3.87
CA ARG A 43 1.87 11.36 -2.91
C ARG A 43 1.49 10.03 -3.58
N VAL A 44 0.45 10.02 -4.41
CA VAL A 44 0.03 8.83 -5.16
C VAL A 44 1.17 8.34 -6.06
N SER A 45 1.82 9.24 -6.82
CA SER A 45 2.97 8.88 -7.66
C SER A 45 4.14 8.31 -6.85
N LEU A 46 4.44 8.90 -5.69
CA LEU A 46 5.49 8.39 -4.80
C LEU A 46 5.16 6.97 -4.30
N TYR A 47 3.92 6.72 -3.92
CA TYR A 47 3.48 5.39 -3.49
C TYR A 47 3.50 4.35 -4.61
N ILE A 48 3.16 4.75 -5.85
CA ILE A 48 3.33 3.89 -7.04
C ILE A 48 4.80 3.50 -7.21
N ILE A 49 5.71 4.48 -7.15
CA ILE A 49 7.15 4.23 -7.28
C ILE A 49 7.64 3.28 -6.18
N PHE A 50 7.27 3.53 -4.92
CA PHE A 50 7.66 2.67 -3.79
C PHE A 50 7.14 1.25 -3.95
N LEU A 51 5.88 1.08 -4.38
CA LEU A 51 5.28 -0.22 -4.61
C LEU A 51 6.03 -0.98 -5.71
N LEU A 52 6.20 -0.37 -6.89
CA LEU A 52 6.80 -1.02 -8.06
C LEU A 52 8.30 -1.32 -7.87
N VAL A 53 9.07 -0.34 -7.42
CA VAL A 53 10.52 -0.52 -7.18
C VAL A 53 10.76 -1.50 -6.04
N GLY A 54 10.01 -1.37 -4.94
CA GLY A 54 10.12 -2.24 -3.78
C GLY A 54 9.77 -3.70 -4.12
N GLN A 55 8.63 -3.96 -4.75
CA GLN A 55 8.25 -5.32 -5.14
C GLN A 55 9.23 -5.92 -6.14
N SER A 56 9.64 -5.15 -7.15
CA SER A 56 10.51 -5.67 -8.20
C SER A 56 11.89 -6.03 -7.65
N ALA A 57 12.47 -5.16 -6.82
CA ALA A 57 13.74 -5.42 -6.15
C ALA A 57 13.62 -6.63 -5.21
N ALA A 58 12.60 -6.65 -4.35
CA ALA A 58 12.38 -7.75 -3.39
C ALA A 58 12.23 -9.11 -4.09
N THR A 59 11.52 -9.15 -5.23
CA THR A 59 11.33 -10.36 -6.03
C THR A 59 12.65 -10.84 -6.65
N LEU A 60 13.46 -9.93 -7.21
CA LEU A 60 14.78 -10.26 -7.78
C LEU A 60 15.76 -10.75 -6.71
N LEU A 61 15.80 -10.07 -5.55
CA LEU A 61 16.62 -10.50 -4.42
C LEU A 61 16.14 -11.84 -3.85
N GLY A 62 14.83 -12.09 -3.82
CA GLY A 62 14.26 -13.38 -3.42
C GLY A 62 14.69 -14.51 -4.35
N ARG A 63 14.74 -14.28 -5.66
CA ARG A 63 15.31 -15.24 -6.62
C ARG A 63 16.80 -15.48 -6.34
N LEU A 64 17.56 -14.40 -6.20
CA LEU A 64 18.98 -14.48 -5.85
C LEU A 64 19.21 -15.36 -4.59
N TYR A 65 18.35 -15.25 -3.58
CA TYR A 65 18.43 -16.09 -2.38
C TYR A 65 18.27 -17.59 -2.69
N TYR A 66 17.25 -17.98 -3.47
CA TYR A 66 17.04 -19.39 -3.81
C TYR A 66 18.08 -19.92 -4.80
N ASP A 67 18.45 -19.13 -5.82
CA ASP A 67 19.39 -19.53 -6.87
C ASP A 67 20.81 -19.79 -6.35
N ASN A 68 21.22 -19.15 -5.24
CA ASN A 68 22.54 -19.31 -4.64
C ASN A 68 22.54 -20.27 -3.42
N GLY A 69 21.50 -21.13 -3.29
CA GLY A 69 21.46 -22.21 -2.30
C GLY A 69 20.62 -21.95 -1.05
N GLY A 70 19.81 -20.89 -1.01
CA GLY A 70 18.80 -20.69 0.04
C GLY A 70 17.68 -21.74 -0.04
N ASN A 71 17.27 -22.31 1.09
CA ASN A 71 16.29 -23.40 1.12
C ASN A 71 15.24 -23.26 2.25
N SER A 72 15.50 -22.44 3.26
CA SER A 72 14.55 -22.22 4.35
C SER A 72 13.32 -21.43 3.89
N LYS A 73 12.16 -22.09 3.93
CA LYS A 73 10.87 -21.46 3.60
C LYS A 73 10.51 -20.43 4.66
N TRP A 74 10.70 -20.76 5.94
CA TRP A 74 10.39 -19.86 7.03
C TRP A 74 11.30 -18.64 7.06
N MET A 75 12.55 -18.76 6.63
CA MET A 75 13.42 -17.59 6.46
C MET A 75 12.91 -16.66 5.36
N ALA A 76 12.54 -17.20 4.20
CA ALA A 76 11.96 -16.42 3.11
C ALA A 76 10.61 -15.78 3.49
N THR A 77 9.79 -16.45 4.30
CA THR A 77 8.55 -15.90 4.87
C THR A 77 8.85 -14.82 5.91
N PHE A 78 9.85 -15.03 6.77
CA PHE A 78 10.25 -14.11 7.83
C PHE A 78 10.74 -12.76 7.27
N VAL A 79 11.60 -12.78 6.26
CA VAL A 79 12.17 -11.53 5.71
C VAL A 79 11.14 -10.62 5.08
N GLN A 80 9.99 -11.13 4.62
CA GLN A 80 8.92 -10.30 4.04
C GLN A 80 8.32 -9.32 5.06
N SER A 81 8.30 -9.67 6.36
CA SER A 81 7.76 -8.82 7.43
C SER A 81 8.83 -8.27 8.39
N ALA A 82 10.03 -8.85 8.41
CA ALA A 82 11.10 -8.48 9.33
C ALA A 82 11.65 -7.05 9.14
N GLY A 83 11.30 -6.38 8.03
CA GLY A 83 11.71 -5.00 7.73
C GLY A 83 11.03 -3.93 8.59
N PHE A 84 10.04 -4.29 9.42
CA PHE A 84 9.27 -3.33 10.23
C PHE A 84 10.10 -2.36 11.11
N PRO A 85 11.28 -2.72 11.67
CA PRO A 85 12.05 -1.79 12.52
C PRO A 85 12.53 -0.56 11.75
N VAL A 86 12.68 -0.64 10.43
CA VAL A 86 13.05 0.50 9.57
C VAL A 86 12.02 1.63 9.65
N LEU A 87 10.79 1.34 10.08
CA LEU A 87 9.73 2.33 10.27
C LEU A 87 9.79 3.07 11.61
N LEU A 88 10.61 2.62 12.57
CA LEU A 88 10.70 3.27 13.88
C LEU A 88 11.03 4.77 13.79
N PRO A 89 12.03 5.22 13.00
CA PRO A 89 12.31 6.65 12.87
C PRO A 89 11.12 7.44 12.30
N LEU A 90 10.38 6.85 11.37
CA LEU A 90 9.18 7.45 10.76
C LEU A 90 8.04 7.58 11.77
N LEU A 91 7.85 6.57 12.64
CA LEU A 91 6.85 6.61 13.72
C LEU A 91 7.15 7.69 14.76
N PHE A 92 8.42 7.93 15.09
CA PHE A 92 8.81 9.02 15.99
C PHE A 92 8.71 10.40 15.33
N TYR A 93 9.05 10.50 14.04
CA TYR A 93 9.01 11.76 13.29
C TYR A 93 7.58 12.24 12.98
N PHE A 94 6.65 11.30 12.78
CA PHE A 94 5.22 11.59 12.64
C PHE A 94 4.49 11.23 13.94
N PRO A 95 4.64 12.05 15.01
CA PRO A 95 4.08 11.71 16.30
C PRO A 95 2.58 11.52 16.18
N ARG A 96 2.11 10.46 16.85
CA ARG A 96 0.69 10.20 17.04
C ARG A 96 0.09 11.46 17.64
N GLN A 97 -0.82 12.13 16.92
CA GLN A 97 -1.63 13.22 17.46
C GLN A 97 -2.52 12.63 18.56
N THR A 98 -1.94 12.50 19.74
CA THR A 98 -2.61 12.09 20.95
C THR A 98 -3.26 13.36 21.47
N HIS A 99 -4.40 13.74 20.89
CA HIS A 99 -5.22 14.80 21.47
C HIS A 99 -5.86 14.27 22.76
N ALA A 100 -5.07 14.39 23.82
CA ALA A 100 -5.47 14.33 25.21
C ALA A 100 -4.96 15.60 25.88
N LYS A 101 -5.58 16.74 25.56
CA LYS A 101 -5.87 17.73 26.60
C LYS A 101 -7.33 17.52 26.97
N PHE A 102 -7.55 16.77 28.04
CA PHE A 102 -8.75 16.91 28.85
C PHE A 102 -8.73 18.35 29.35
N ASN A 103 -9.49 19.24 28.71
CA ASN A 103 -9.88 20.49 29.34
C ASN A 103 -11.38 20.42 29.50
N ASN A 104 -11.81 20.30 30.75
CA ASN A 104 -13.20 20.32 31.15
C ASN A 104 -13.81 21.65 30.73
N ASN A 105 -14.76 21.63 29.80
CA ASN A 105 -15.81 22.65 29.70
C ASN A 105 -17.06 22.00 29.09
N PRO A 106 -18.18 21.90 29.83
CA PRO A 106 -19.42 21.40 29.28
C PRO A 106 -20.21 22.57 28.71
N SER A 107 -20.24 22.69 27.38
CA SER A 107 -21.17 23.61 26.70
C SER A 107 -21.61 22.99 25.37
N ASN A 108 -22.76 22.32 25.45
CA ASN A 108 -23.80 22.11 24.44
C ASN A 108 -23.54 22.62 23.01
N ASN A 109 -23.40 21.72 22.04
CA ASN A 109 -24.46 21.35 21.06
C ASN A 109 -23.87 20.60 19.85
N ASP A 110 -24.55 19.51 19.51
CA ASP A 110 -24.53 18.63 18.33
C ASP A 110 -23.54 18.90 17.18
N TYR A 111 -22.70 17.89 16.88
CA TYR A 111 -22.62 17.15 15.61
C TYR A 111 -21.29 16.37 15.52
N SER A 112 -21.41 15.03 15.46
CA SER A 112 -20.38 14.03 15.14
C SER A 112 -19.30 13.77 16.21
N TYR A 113 -19.70 13.06 17.28
CA TYR A 113 -18.76 12.26 18.07
C TYR A 113 -18.13 11.18 17.18
N LYS A 114 -16.98 11.45 16.55
CA LYS A 114 -16.11 10.41 16.01
C LYS A 114 -15.64 9.54 17.18
N THR A 115 -16.41 8.49 17.48
CA THR A 115 -16.12 7.52 18.53
C THR A 115 -14.77 6.90 18.22
N LYS A 116 -13.79 7.11 19.10
CA LYS A 116 -12.44 6.52 18.96
C LYS A 116 -12.58 5.00 18.88
N PRO A 117 -11.85 4.30 17.98
CA PRO A 117 -11.86 2.84 17.98
C PRO A 117 -11.38 2.32 19.33
N LYS A 118 -12.10 1.34 19.88
CA LYS A 118 -11.71 0.70 21.15
C LYS A 118 -10.31 0.10 21.00
N PHE A 119 -9.45 0.30 21.99
CA PHE A 119 -8.07 -0.21 21.96
C PHE A 119 -8.02 -1.72 21.72
N SER A 120 -8.89 -2.49 22.40
CA SER A 120 -9.04 -3.93 22.20
C SER A 120 -9.38 -4.30 20.75
N THR A 121 -10.24 -3.53 20.08
CA THR A 121 -10.57 -3.73 18.66
C THR A 121 -9.35 -3.52 17.76
N LEU A 122 -8.52 -2.50 18.03
CA LEU A 122 -7.28 -2.28 17.26
C LEU A 122 -6.24 -3.38 17.49
N VAL A 123 -6.10 -3.87 18.72
CA VAL A 123 -5.19 -4.99 19.03
C VAL A 123 -5.64 -6.25 18.28
N PHE A 124 -6.93 -6.59 18.34
CA PHE A 124 -7.47 -7.74 17.60
C PHE A 124 -7.30 -7.58 16.09
N LEU A 125 -7.54 -6.37 15.58
CA LEU A 125 -7.34 -6.04 14.17
C LEU A 125 -5.90 -6.31 13.73
N TYR A 126 -4.91 -5.74 14.43
CA TYR A 126 -3.51 -5.90 14.06
C TYR A 126 -3.01 -7.33 14.25
N LEU A 127 -3.50 -8.04 15.27
CA LEU A 127 -3.23 -9.45 15.45
C LEU A 127 -3.75 -10.29 14.27
N ALA A 128 -5.01 -10.07 13.88
CA ALA A 128 -5.62 -10.77 12.75
C ALA A 128 -4.87 -10.50 11.44
N PHE A 129 -4.55 -9.23 11.14
CA PHE A 129 -3.77 -8.90 9.95
C PHE A 129 -2.37 -9.49 9.94
N GLY A 130 -1.68 -9.50 11.09
CA GLY A 130 -0.36 -10.12 11.19
C GLY A 130 -0.40 -11.63 10.95
N LEU A 131 -1.41 -12.32 11.49
CA LEU A 131 -1.58 -13.76 11.27
C LEU A 131 -1.98 -14.09 9.81
N ILE A 132 -2.87 -13.29 9.21
CA ILE A 132 -3.22 -13.41 7.79
C ILE A 132 -1.97 -13.23 6.92
N LEU A 133 -1.15 -12.20 7.22
CA LEU A 133 0.09 -11.92 6.48
C LEU A 133 1.09 -13.08 6.59
N THR A 134 1.28 -13.67 7.78
CA THR A 134 2.13 -14.86 7.93
C THR A 134 1.63 -16.04 7.11
N GLY A 135 0.31 -16.29 7.15
CA GLY A 135 -0.30 -17.38 6.36
C GLY A 135 -0.14 -17.18 4.86
N ASP A 136 -0.38 -15.96 4.38
CA ASP A 136 -0.26 -15.56 2.97
C ASP A 136 1.18 -15.73 2.46
N ASN A 137 2.15 -15.16 3.19
CA ASN A 137 3.57 -15.26 2.85
C ASN A 137 4.04 -16.72 2.82
N LEU A 138 3.56 -17.55 3.76
CA LEU A 138 3.89 -18.97 3.80
C LEU A 138 3.32 -19.70 2.57
N MET A 139 2.06 -19.44 2.22
CA MET A 139 1.44 -20.03 1.03
C MET A 139 2.20 -19.65 -0.25
N TYR A 140 2.63 -18.38 -0.40
CA TYR A 140 3.47 -17.96 -1.52
C TYR A 140 4.84 -18.65 -1.51
N SER A 141 5.49 -18.82 -0.36
CA SER A 141 6.75 -19.58 -0.26
C SER A 141 6.59 -21.04 -0.70
N TYR A 142 5.46 -21.69 -0.38
CA TYR A 142 5.14 -23.04 -0.87
C TYR A 142 4.89 -23.06 -2.38
N GLY A 143 4.17 -22.05 -2.90
CA GLY A 143 3.93 -21.89 -4.33
C GLY A 143 5.23 -21.76 -5.12
N LEU A 144 6.09 -20.83 -4.70
CA LEU A 144 7.37 -20.55 -5.36
C LEU A 144 8.32 -21.75 -5.32
N LEU A 145 8.29 -22.55 -4.25
CA LEU A 145 9.15 -23.72 -4.11
C LEU A 145 8.70 -24.93 -4.96
N TYR A 146 7.39 -25.11 -5.17
CA TYR A 146 6.83 -26.33 -5.74
C TYR A 146 6.26 -26.19 -7.15
N LEU A 147 6.11 -24.97 -7.66
CA LEU A 147 5.60 -24.72 -9.00
C LEU A 147 6.69 -24.15 -9.90
N PRO A 148 6.65 -24.49 -11.21
CA PRO A 148 7.39 -23.73 -12.22
C PRO A 148 7.00 -22.24 -12.17
N LEU A 149 7.95 -21.36 -12.49
CA LEU A 149 7.76 -19.91 -12.40
C LEU A 149 6.60 -19.39 -13.27
N SER A 150 6.40 -20.03 -14.42
CA SER A 150 5.27 -19.83 -15.34
C SER A 150 3.93 -19.98 -14.63
N THR A 151 3.75 -21.14 -13.99
CA THR A 151 2.51 -21.55 -13.33
C THR A 151 2.29 -20.70 -12.09
N TYR A 152 3.33 -20.48 -11.29
CA TYR A 152 3.27 -19.58 -10.13
C TYR A 152 2.77 -18.18 -10.53
N SER A 153 3.36 -17.58 -11.57
CA SER A 153 2.98 -16.23 -12.02
C SER A 153 1.55 -16.16 -12.55
N LEU A 154 1.09 -17.19 -13.27
CA LEU A 154 -0.30 -17.30 -13.73
C LEU A 154 -1.29 -17.35 -12.56
N LEU A 155 -0.97 -18.15 -11.55
CA LEU A 155 -1.82 -18.29 -10.37
C LEU A 155 -1.85 -16.99 -9.57
N CYS A 156 -0.72 -16.31 -9.38
CA CYS A 156 -0.65 -14.99 -8.76
C CYS A 156 -1.56 -13.97 -9.46
N ALA A 157 -1.65 -14.02 -10.80
CA ALA A 157 -2.50 -13.10 -11.56
C ALA A 157 -4.00 -13.20 -11.21
N THR A 158 -4.45 -14.36 -10.72
CA THR A 158 -5.84 -14.56 -10.27
C THR A 158 -6.24 -13.63 -9.13
N GLN A 159 -5.26 -13.04 -8.40
CA GLN A 159 -5.49 -12.01 -7.39
C GLN A 159 -6.30 -10.81 -7.92
N LEU A 160 -6.18 -10.47 -9.20
CA LEU A 160 -6.96 -9.36 -9.76
C LEU A 160 -8.46 -9.68 -9.77
N GLY A 161 -8.81 -10.92 -10.15
CA GLY A 161 -10.20 -11.41 -10.13
C GLY A 161 -10.76 -11.48 -8.71
N PHE A 162 -10.02 -12.08 -7.78
CA PHE A 162 -10.44 -12.15 -6.38
C PHE A 162 -10.61 -10.76 -5.76
N ASN A 163 -9.67 -9.84 -6.00
CA ASN A 163 -9.77 -8.48 -5.47
C ASN A 163 -10.97 -7.73 -6.05
N ALA A 164 -11.28 -7.88 -7.34
CA ALA A 164 -12.48 -7.30 -7.91
C ALA A 164 -13.75 -7.78 -7.17
N VAL A 165 -13.85 -9.09 -6.92
CA VAL A 165 -14.97 -9.68 -6.16
C VAL A 165 -15.02 -9.13 -4.73
N PHE A 166 -13.91 -9.20 -3.98
CA PHE A 166 -13.89 -8.73 -2.59
C PHE A 166 -14.11 -7.24 -2.45
N SER A 167 -13.55 -6.42 -3.34
CA SER A 167 -13.75 -4.97 -3.35
C SER A 167 -15.18 -4.59 -3.72
N PHE A 168 -15.85 -5.37 -4.57
CA PHE A 168 -17.29 -5.21 -4.82
C PHE A 168 -18.12 -5.44 -3.55
N PHE A 169 -17.92 -6.60 -2.90
CA PHE A 169 -18.76 -7.01 -1.76
C PHE A 169 -18.42 -6.30 -0.45
N LEU A 170 -17.14 -6.17 -0.10
CA LEU A 170 -16.69 -5.64 1.19
C LEU A 170 -16.59 -4.12 1.19
N ASN A 171 -16.13 -3.54 0.09
CA ASN A 171 -15.81 -2.11 0.00
C ASN A 171 -16.87 -1.33 -0.78
N SER A 172 -17.87 -2.02 -1.35
CA SER A 172 -18.92 -1.44 -2.19
C SER A 172 -18.32 -0.60 -3.33
N GLN A 173 -17.22 -1.08 -3.90
CA GLN A 173 -16.49 -0.38 -4.96
C GLN A 173 -17.32 -0.40 -6.25
N LYS A 174 -17.52 0.78 -6.84
CA LYS A 174 -18.21 0.93 -8.12
C LYS A 174 -17.27 0.53 -9.27
N PHE A 175 -17.68 -0.44 -10.08
CA PHE A 175 -16.92 -0.87 -11.25
C PHE A 175 -17.34 -0.06 -12.46
N THR A 176 -16.41 0.72 -13.02
CA THR A 176 -16.58 1.35 -14.33
C THR A 176 -16.05 0.41 -15.43
N ALA A 177 -16.55 0.57 -16.66
CA ALA A 177 -16.11 -0.21 -17.83
C ALA A 177 -14.58 -0.22 -17.99
N PHE A 178 -13.89 0.89 -17.71
CA PHE A 178 -12.44 0.99 -17.78
C PHE A 178 -11.70 0.22 -16.67
N ILE A 179 -12.28 0.08 -15.48
CA ILE A 179 -11.73 -0.75 -14.39
C ILE A 179 -11.82 -2.22 -14.79
N ILE A 180 -12.98 -2.64 -15.32
CA ILE A 180 -13.17 -4.01 -15.82
C ILE A 180 -12.21 -4.27 -16.97
N ASN A 181 -12.09 -3.35 -17.93
CA ASN A 181 -11.15 -3.47 -19.05
C ASN A 181 -9.70 -3.60 -18.58
N SER A 182 -9.28 -2.81 -17.59
CA SER A 182 -7.94 -2.89 -17.01
C SER A 182 -7.67 -4.23 -16.34
N VAL A 183 -8.60 -4.72 -15.52
CA VAL A 183 -8.51 -6.03 -14.86
C VAL A 183 -8.40 -7.15 -15.89
N VAL A 184 -9.23 -7.13 -16.94
CA VAL A 184 -9.20 -8.12 -18.02
C VAL A 184 -7.86 -8.08 -18.76
N LEU A 185 -7.40 -6.90 -19.18
CA LEU A 185 -6.14 -6.76 -19.92
C LEU A 185 -4.91 -7.15 -19.11
N LEU A 186 -4.87 -6.84 -17.81
CA LEU A 186 -3.77 -7.25 -16.94
C LEU A 186 -3.79 -8.75 -16.66
N THR A 187 -4.98 -9.35 -16.54
CA THR A 187 -5.11 -10.81 -16.41
C THR A 187 -4.62 -11.52 -17.68
N ILE A 188 -4.97 -11.00 -18.86
CA ILE A 188 -4.49 -11.51 -20.16
C ILE A 188 -2.97 -11.33 -20.27
N SER A 189 -2.44 -10.15 -19.92
CA SER A 189 -1.00 -9.86 -19.94
C SER A 189 -0.21 -10.83 -19.05
N ALA A 190 -0.65 -11.03 -17.81
CA ALA A 190 0.00 -11.95 -16.90
C ALA A 190 -0.11 -13.41 -17.37
N SER A 191 -1.24 -13.78 -18.00
CA SER A 191 -1.42 -15.11 -18.58
C SER A 191 -0.49 -15.36 -19.78
N LEU A 192 -0.34 -14.37 -20.65
CA LEU A 192 0.59 -14.44 -21.79
C LEU A 192 2.04 -14.54 -21.32
N LEU A 193 2.41 -13.79 -20.27
CA LEU A 193 3.74 -13.83 -19.68
C LEU A 193 4.03 -15.22 -19.07
N ALA A 194 3.06 -15.80 -18.38
CA ALA A 194 3.17 -17.14 -17.82
C ALA A 194 3.32 -18.23 -18.89
N ILE A 195 2.59 -18.16 -20.01
CA ILE A 195 2.66 -19.17 -21.07
C ILE A 195 3.98 -19.09 -21.87
N ASN A 196 4.66 -17.95 -21.87
CA ASN A 196 5.89 -17.70 -22.66
C ASN A 196 7.16 -17.48 -21.83
N SER A 197 7.17 -17.82 -20.54
CA SER A 197 8.43 -18.05 -19.84
C SER A 197 9.08 -19.31 -20.43
N ASP A 198 10.34 -19.20 -20.83
CA ASP A 198 11.06 -20.19 -21.62
C ASP A 198 10.87 -21.59 -21.05
N SER A 199 10.37 -22.49 -21.88
CA SER A 199 10.01 -23.87 -21.59
C SER A 199 11.23 -24.77 -21.47
N ASP A 200 12.21 -24.34 -20.66
CA ASP A 200 13.39 -25.14 -20.29
C ASP A 200 13.25 -25.75 -18.88
N GLU A 201 12.15 -25.47 -18.16
CA GLU A 201 11.82 -26.06 -16.86
C GLU A 201 11.00 -27.37 -16.96
N ASP A 202 11.07 -28.07 -18.09
CA ASP A 202 10.65 -29.47 -18.16
C ASP A 202 11.74 -30.36 -17.52
N SER A 203 11.79 -30.42 -16.18
CA SER A 203 12.33 -31.56 -15.40
C SER A 203 12.54 -31.29 -13.90
N THR A 204 11.70 -30.50 -13.22
CA THR A 204 11.70 -30.64 -11.75
C THR A 204 11.06 -31.99 -11.43
N GLY A 205 11.88 -33.00 -11.12
CA GLY A 205 11.47 -34.35 -10.70
C GLY A 205 10.71 -34.38 -9.36
N LEU A 206 9.83 -33.40 -9.14
CA LEU A 206 8.99 -33.24 -7.97
C LEU A 206 7.77 -34.17 -8.09
N SER A 207 7.50 -34.91 -7.01
CA SER A 207 6.28 -35.72 -6.88
C SER A 207 5.05 -34.88 -7.23
N ARG A 208 4.11 -35.47 -7.99
CA ARG A 208 2.80 -34.91 -8.37
C ARG A 208 2.08 -34.28 -7.17
N GLU A 209 2.27 -34.82 -5.98
CA GLU A 209 1.70 -34.31 -4.72
C GLU A 209 2.21 -32.91 -4.36
N LYS A 210 3.52 -32.66 -4.50
CA LYS A 210 4.12 -31.35 -4.20
C LYS A 210 3.61 -30.28 -5.15
N HIS A 211 3.47 -30.63 -6.43
CA HIS A 211 2.91 -29.73 -7.44
C HIS A 211 1.46 -29.36 -7.13
N VAL A 212 0.63 -30.33 -6.73
CA VAL A 212 -0.76 -30.07 -6.30
C VAL A 212 -0.83 -29.16 -5.07
N ILE A 213 0.05 -29.38 -4.08
CA ILE A 213 0.14 -28.51 -2.90
C ILE A 213 0.51 -27.08 -3.32
N GLY A 214 1.54 -26.92 -4.15
CA GLY A 214 1.95 -25.61 -4.68
C GLY A 214 0.82 -24.88 -5.40
N PHE A 215 0.04 -25.59 -6.23
CA PHE A 215 -1.10 -25.04 -6.95
C PHE A 215 -2.18 -24.48 -6.00
N PHE A 216 -2.67 -25.30 -5.06
CA PHE A 216 -3.71 -24.87 -4.13
C PHE A 216 -3.21 -23.80 -3.16
N CYS A 217 -1.95 -23.88 -2.71
CA CYS A 217 -1.32 -22.83 -1.90
C CYS A 217 -1.28 -21.50 -2.67
N THR A 218 -0.92 -21.49 -3.95
CA THR A 218 -0.77 -20.23 -4.70
C THR A 218 -2.11 -19.58 -5.04
N ILE A 219 -3.14 -20.37 -5.37
CA ILE A 219 -4.51 -19.86 -5.51
C ILE A 219 -5.03 -19.34 -4.17
N GLY A 220 -4.79 -20.09 -3.09
CA GLY A 220 -5.14 -19.69 -1.73
C GLY A 220 -4.47 -18.37 -1.32
N ALA A 221 -3.18 -18.20 -1.65
CA ALA A 221 -2.44 -16.97 -1.42
C ALA A 221 -3.02 -15.80 -2.22
N SER A 222 -3.28 -15.99 -3.51
CA SER A 222 -3.87 -14.95 -4.36
C SER A 222 -5.23 -14.46 -3.85
N ALA A 223 -6.07 -15.39 -3.37
CA ALA A 223 -7.34 -15.07 -2.73
C ALA A 223 -7.15 -14.37 -1.37
N THR A 224 -6.22 -14.87 -0.55
CA THR A 224 -5.93 -14.33 0.79
C THR A 224 -5.34 -12.93 0.72
N PHE A 225 -4.37 -12.70 -0.16
CA PHE A 225 -3.80 -11.38 -0.44
C PHE A 225 -4.87 -10.39 -0.94
N SER A 226 -5.74 -10.83 -1.85
CA SER A 226 -6.85 -10.00 -2.33
C SER A 226 -7.82 -9.61 -1.22
N LEU A 227 -8.16 -10.58 -0.37
CA LEU A 227 -8.99 -10.35 0.80
C LEU A 227 -8.30 -9.40 1.79
N TYR A 228 -7.00 -9.58 2.04
CA TYR A 228 -6.18 -8.72 2.87
C TYR A 228 -6.27 -7.26 2.41
N LEU A 229 -6.07 -7.00 1.11
CA LEU A 229 -6.16 -5.65 0.54
C LEU A 229 -7.54 -5.03 0.78
N SER A 230 -8.62 -5.77 0.52
CA SER A 230 -9.98 -5.27 0.73
C SER A 230 -10.27 -5.03 2.22
N LEU A 231 -9.82 -5.92 3.12
CA LEU A 231 -9.97 -5.76 4.56
C LEU A 231 -9.19 -4.56 5.10
N VAL A 232 -7.98 -4.29 4.60
CA VAL A 232 -7.21 -3.09 4.95
C VAL A 232 -8.00 -1.84 4.58
N GLN A 233 -8.54 -1.76 3.36
CA GLN A 233 -9.37 -0.64 2.94
C GLN A 233 -10.59 -0.46 3.86
N LEU A 234 -11.31 -1.54 4.13
CA LEU A 234 -12.46 -1.54 5.03
C LEU A 234 -12.06 -1.08 6.44
N SER A 235 -10.88 -1.49 6.91
CA SER A 235 -10.35 -1.10 8.22
C SER A 235 -10.05 0.40 8.30
N PHE A 236 -9.46 0.98 7.26
CA PHE A 236 -9.29 2.43 7.18
C PHE A 236 -10.62 3.17 7.21
N GLN A 237 -11.60 2.71 6.42
CA GLN A 237 -12.92 3.36 6.29
C GLN A 237 -13.80 3.22 7.55
N LYS A 238 -13.86 2.03 8.15
CA LYS A 238 -14.84 1.70 9.20
C LYS A 238 -14.26 1.69 10.62
N VAL A 239 -13.00 1.31 10.80
CA VAL A 239 -12.41 1.10 12.14
C VAL A 239 -11.47 2.24 12.51
N ILE A 240 -10.44 2.48 11.71
CA ILE A 240 -9.37 3.43 12.02
C ILE A 240 -9.89 4.86 11.92
N LYS A 241 -10.65 5.20 10.86
CA LYS A 241 -11.28 6.53 10.62
C LYS A 241 -10.33 7.73 10.77
N ARG A 242 -9.01 7.49 10.72
CA ARG A 242 -7.94 8.50 10.80
C ARG A 242 -7.42 8.73 9.40
N GLU A 243 -7.55 9.96 8.93
CA GLU A 243 -7.03 10.38 7.62
C GLU A 243 -5.59 10.90 7.75
N THR A 244 -4.69 10.12 8.37
CA THR A 244 -3.29 10.53 8.58
C THR A 244 -2.30 9.48 8.10
N PHE A 245 -1.13 9.92 7.65
CA PHE A 245 -0.03 9.02 7.28
C PHE A 245 0.42 8.14 8.47
N SER A 246 0.29 8.63 9.70
CA SER A 246 0.52 7.82 10.91
C SER A 246 -0.40 6.59 10.99
N ALA A 247 -1.62 6.64 10.45
CA ALA A 247 -2.49 5.47 10.38
C ALA A 247 -1.96 4.40 9.42
N VAL A 248 -1.36 4.82 8.30
CA VAL A 248 -0.69 3.92 7.35
C VAL A 248 0.53 3.27 7.99
N LEU A 249 1.34 4.05 8.72
CA LEU A 249 2.49 3.54 9.46
C LEU A 249 2.07 2.55 10.58
N ASP A 250 1.01 2.86 11.34
CA ASP A 250 0.46 1.96 12.36
C ASP A 250 0.00 0.64 11.71
N MET A 251 -0.75 0.72 10.61
CA MET A 251 -1.28 -0.43 9.89
C MET A 251 -0.18 -1.27 9.22
N GLN A 252 0.99 -0.70 8.98
CA GLN A 252 2.15 -1.46 8.54
C GLN A 252 2.90 -2.09 9.72
N PHE A 253 3.24 -1.28 10.72
CA PHE A 253 4.17 -1.66 11.77
C PHE A 253 3.64 -2.79 12.66
N TYR A 254 2.42 -2.65 13.19
CA TYR A 254 1.90 -3.62 14.17
C TYR A 254 1.61 -4.99 13.53
N PRO A 255 0.91 -5.10 12.38
CA PRO A 255 0.75 -6.39 11.71
C PRO A 255 2.09 -7.01 11.31
N SER A 256 3.06 -6.23 10.83
CA SER A 256 4.39 -6.76 10.46
C SER A 256 5.16 -7.29 11.67
N PHE A 257 5.06 -6.63 12.83
CA PHE A 257 5.64 -7.12 14.08
C PHE A 257 5.03 -8.48 14.47
N ILE A 258 3.69 -8.57 14.48
CA ILE A 258 2.98 -9.82 14.78
C ILE A 258 3.37 -10.92 13.79
N ALA A 259 3.40 -10.60 12.50
CA ALA A 259 3.77 -11.54 11.46
C ALA A 259 5.20 -12.06 11.64
N THR A 260 6.12 -11.17 12.00
CA THR A 260 7.52 -11.53 12.29
C THR A 260 7.61 -12.47 13.49
N CYS A 261 6.89 -12.21 14.58
CA CYS A 261 6.83 -13.11 15.73
C CYS A 261 6.26 -14.49 15.35
N ALA A 262 5.18 -14.53 14.56
CA ALA A 262 4.59 -15.78 14.09
C ALA A 262 5.55 -16.56 13.17
N CYS A 263 6.29 -15.88 12.28
CA CYS A 263 7.33 -16.49 11.46
C CYS A 263 8.46 -17.07 12.31
N VAL A 264 8.89 -16.38 13.38
CA VAL A 264 9.89 -16.91 14.32
C VAL A 264 9.38 -18.19 14.99
N VAL A 265 8.14 -18.19 15.47
CA VAL A 265 7.52 -19.40 16.05
C VAL A 265 7.48 -20.55 15.02
N GLY A 266 7.10 -20.25 13.77
CA GLY A 266 7.10 -21.24 12.68
C GLY A 266 8.48 -21.77 12.33
N LEU A 267 9.50 -20.92 12.33
CA LEU A 267 10.91 -21.29 12.11
C LEU A 267 11.41 -22.24 13.22
N PHE A 268 11.06 -21.98 14.48
CA PHE A 268 11.40 -22.85 15.59
C PHE A 268 10.63 -24.18 15.56
N ALA A 269 9.33 -24.13 15.30
CA ALA A 269 8.45 -25.29 15.26
C ALA A 269 8.76 -26.24 14.10
N SER A 270 9.16 -25.71 12.94
CA SER A 270 9.56 -26.51 11.77
C SER A 270 10.95 -27.15 11.91
N GLY A 271 11.78 -26.65 12.83
CA GLY A 271 13.16 -27.09 13.00
C GLY A 271 14.14 -26.53 11.96
N GLU A 272 13.68 -25.71 11.02
CA GLU A 272 14.52 -25.08 9.98
C GLU A 272 15.63 -24.20 10.58
N TRP A 273 15.43 -23.66 11.80
CA TRP A 273 16.46 -22.90 12.50
C TRP A 273 17.79 -23.65 12.67
N LYS A 274 17.76 -25.00 12.74
CA LYS A 274 18.96 -25.83 12.91
C LYS A 274 19.81 -25.88 11.64
N SER A 275 19.19 -25.78 10.46
CA SER A 275 19.89 -25.84 9.17
C SER A 275 20.37 -24.48 8.68
N LEU A 276 19.86 -23.37 9.22
CA LEU A 276 20.21 -22.01 8.77
C LEU A 276 21.72 -21.71 8.80
N ASN A 277 22.44 -22.17 9.82
CA ASN A 277 23.88 -21.95 9.90
C ASN A 277 24.63 -22.70 8.79
N ASN A 278 24.16 -23.87 8.42
CA ASN A 278 24.74 -24.65 7.33
C ASN A 278 24.36 -24.06 5.97
N GLU A 279 23.11 -23.59 5.82
CA GLU A 279 22.65 -22.85 4.63
C GLU A 279 23.49 -21.59 4.39
N MET A 280 23.68 -20.76 5.43
CA MET A 280 24.48 -19.54 5.34
C MET A 280 25.96 -19.81 5.01
N LYS A 281 26.53 -20.94 5.47
CA LYS A 281 27.90 -21.35 5.13
C LYS A 281 28.01 -21.94 3.72
N GLY A 282 26.95 -22.62 3.26
CA GLY A 282 26.85 -23.24 1.95
C GLY A 282 26.34 -22.33 0.85
N TYR A 283 25.99 -21.07 1.17
CA TYR A 283 25.53 -20.09 0.19
C TYR A 283 26.64 -19.76 -0.81
N ASP A 284 26.36 -19.87 -2.11
CA ASP A 284 27.39 -19.82 -3.16
C ASP A 284 28.21 -18.52 -3.16
N LYS A 285 27.57 -17.41 -2.78
CA LYS A 285 28.19 -16.07 -2.71
C LYS A 285 28.77 -15.74 -1.32
N GLY A 286 28.77 -16.71 -0.40
CA GLY A 286 29.28 -16.60 0.96
C GLY A 286 28.31 -15.98 1.97
N SER A 287 28.63 -16.16 3.26
CA SER A 287 27.74 -15.82 4.38
C SER A 287 27.40 -14.33 4.50
N VAL A 288 28.30 -13.43 4.12
CA VAL A 288 28.00 -11.98 4.12
C VAL A 288 26.98 -11.64 3.04
N SER A 289 27.10 -12.23 1.85
CA SER A 289 26.15 -12.01 0.76
C SER A 289 24.77 -12.56 1.13
N TYR A 290 24.71 -13.71 1.82
CA TYR A 290 23.48 -14.28 2.37
C TYR A 290 22.74 -13.27 3.26
N VAL A 291 23.42 -12.75 4.29
CA VAL A 291 22.83 -11.80 5.24
C VAL A 291 22.43 -10.49 4.55
N MET A 292 23.27 -9.98 3.65
CA MET A 292 22.96 -8.77 2.89
C MET A 292 21.76 -8.94 1.96
N THR A 293 21.63 -10.12 1.32
CA THR A 293 20.48 -10.45 0.47
C THR A 293 19.21 -10.43 1.30
N LEU A 294 19.17 -11.16 2.43
CA LEU A 294 18.02 -11.18 3.33
C LEU A 294 17.67 -9.79 3.89
N LEU A 295 18.67 -8.99 4.25
CA LEU A 295 18.48 -7.62 4.74
C LEU A 295 17.80 -6.73 3.68
N TRP A 296 18.31 -6.76 2.44
CA TRP A 296 17.74 -5.95 1.35
C TRP A 296 16.37 -6.44 0.91
N ILE A 297 16.08 -7.75 0.98
CA ILE A 297 14.73 -8.29 0.82
C ILE A 297 13.80 -7.64 1.84
N ALA A 298 14.17 -7.64 3.12
CA ALA A 298 13.33 -7.06 4.18
C ALA A 298 13.10 -5.56 4.00
N VAL A 299 14.13 -4.80 3.63
CA VAL A 299 14.01 -3.35 3.38
C VAL A 299 13.13 -3.06 2.16
N THR A 300 13.31 -3.78 1.06
CA THR A 300 12.57 -3.55 -0.19
C THR A 300 11.10 -3.97 -0.06
N TRP A 301 10.80 -5.08 0.62
CA TRP A 301 9.42 -5.43 1.01
C TRP A 301 8.80 -4.36 1.89
N GLN A 302 9.55 -3.77 2.81
CA GLN A 302 9.04 -2.72 3.67
C GLN A 302 8.68 -1.45 2.88
N ILE A 303 9.52 -1.04 1.92
CA ILE A 303 9.23 0.09 1.01
C ILE A 303 7.98 -0.22 0.18
N SER A 304 7.90 -1.42 -0.38
CA SER A 304 6.76 -1.87 -1.17
C SER A 304 5.44 -1.83 -0.38
N SER A 305 5.48 -2.31 0.86
CA SER A 305 4.30 -2.37 1.73
C SER A 305 3.78 -0.98 2.11
N ILE A 306 4.67 0.00 2.34
CA ILE A 306 4.26 1.41 2.54
C ILE A 306 3.59 1.96 1.29
N GLY A 307 4.16 1.69 0.11
CA GLY A 307 3.56 2.09 -1.18
C GLY A 307 2.16 1.50 -1.36
N MET A 308 2.02 0.20 -1.11
CA MET A 308 0.75 -0.51 -1.17
C MET A 308 -0.29 0.09 -0.21
N LEU A 309 0.00 0.13 1.09
CA LEU A 309 -0.95 0.66 2.08
C LEU A 309 -1.27 2.14 1.83
N GLY A 310 -0.30 2.93 1.36
CA GLY A 310 -0.49 4.32 0.96
C GLY A 310 -1.49 4.47 -0.19
N LEU A 311 -1.41 3.61 -1.22
CA LEU A 311 -2.38 3.60 -2.33
C LEU A 311 -3.76 3.12 -1.90
N ILE A 312 -3.84 2.12 -1.01
CA ILE A 312 -5.12 1.67 -0.45
C ILE A 312 -5.79 2.82 0.29
N PHE A 313 -5.00 3.56 1.07
CA PHE A 313 -5.46 4.66 1.90
C PHE A 313 -5.87 5.89 1.09
N GLU A 314 -5.10 6.28 0.07
CA GLU A 314 -5.39 7.47 -0.76
C GLU A 314 -6.38 7.21 -1.90
N VAL A 315 -6.49 5.96 -2.40
CA VAL A 315 -7.27 5.63 -3.60
C VAL A 315 -8.20 4.44 -3.38
N SER A 316 -7.69 3.20 -3.44
CA SER A 316 -8.45 1.97 -3.16
C SER A 316 -7.54 0.74 -3.16
N SER A 317 -8.04 -0.36 -2.58
CA SER A 317 -7.43 -1.69 -2.63
C SER A 317 -7.33 -2.25 -4.05
N LEU A 318 -8.36 -2.05 -4.87
CA LEU A 318 -8.32 -2.45 -6.27
C LEU A 318 -7.25 -1.67 -7.05
N PHE A 319 -7.16 -0.34 -6.84
CA PHE A 319 -6.11 0.51 -7.43
C PHE A 319 -4.73 -0.05 -7.08
N SER A 320 -4.48 -0.24 -5.78
CA SER A 320 -3.19 -0.72 -5.31
C SER A 320 -2.81 -2.07 -5.90
N ASN A 321 -3.77 -2.99 -6.06
CA ASN A 321 -3.52 -4.30 -6.64
C ASN A 321 -3.22 -4.25 -8.13
N VAL A 322 -3.98 -3.41 -8.87
CA VAL A 322 -3.74 -3.15 -10.30
C VAL A 322 -2.33 -2.61 -10.51
N ILE A 323 -1.90 -1.63 -9.71
CA ILE A 323 -0.53 -1.11 -9.77
C ILE A 323 0.49 -2.18 -9.38
N GLY A 324 0.29 -2.90 -8.28
CA GLY A 324 1.22 -3.96 -7.84
C GLY A 324 1.42 -5.03 -8.91
N THR A 325 0.35 -5.39 -9.64
CA THR A 325 0.42 -6.39 -10.72
C THR A 325 1.28 -5.94 -11.90
N LEU A 326 1.54 -4.64 -12.08
CA LEU A 326 2.49 -4.14 -13.09
C LEU A 326 3.94 -4.51 -12.75
N ALA A 327 4.25 -4.85 -11.50
CA ALA A 327 5.57 -5.38 -11.16
C ALA A 327 5.84 -6.72 -11.88
N LEU A 328 4.82 -7.53 -12.16
CA LEU A 328 4.97 -8.84 -12.82
C LEU A 328 5.64 -8.74 -14.20
N PRO A 329 5.24 -7.87 -15.14
CA PRO A 329 5.95 -7.67 -16.40
C PRO A 329 7.25 -6.83 -16.26
N ILE A 330 7.38 -6.00 -15.23
CA ILE A 330 8.60 -5.19 -14.99
C ILE A 330 9.76 -6.06 -14.53
N VAL A 331 9.52 -7.05 -13.66
CA VAL A 331 10.57 -7.91 -13.08
C VAL A 331 11.39 -8.65 -14.15
N PRO A 332 10.79 -9.33 -15.16
CA PRO A 332 11.55 -9.93 -16.25
C PRO A 332 12.40 -8.92 -17.01
N ILE A 333 11.91 -7.70 -17.26
CA ILE A 333 12.66 -6.66 -17.98
C ILE A 333 13.87 -6.20 -17.16
N LEU A 334 13.71 -6.00 -15.86
CA LEU A 334 14.83 -5.71 -14.98
C LEU A 334 15.80 -6.90 -14.91
N ALA A 335 15.29 -8.13 -14.92
CA ALA A 335 16.12 -9.32 -15.01
C ALA A 335 16.98 -9.31 -16.29
N ILE A 336 16.42 -8.86 -17.41
CA ILE A 336 17.17 -8.70 -18.67
C ILE A 336 18.24 -7.63 -18.58
N VAL A 337 17.93 -6.46 -18.02
CA VAL A 337 18.90 -5.37 -17.91
C VAL A 337 20.06 -5.72 -16.97
N PHE A 338 19.78 -6.40 -15.86
CA PHE A 338 20.80 -6.71 -14.85
C PHE A 338 21.48 -8.08 -15.05
N PHE A 339 20.79 -9.05 -15.64
CA PHE A 339 21.25 -10.43 -15.81
C PHE A 339 21.40 -10.85 -17.28
N HIS A 340 21.15 -9.95 -18.25
CA HIS A 340 21.32 -10.19 -19.69
C HIS A 340 20.47 -11.32 -20.29
N ASP A 341 19.27 -11.54 -19.74
CA ASP A 341 18.27 -12.49 -20.24
C ASP A 341 17.73 -12.14 -21.65
N LYS A 342 17.17 -13.11 -22.38
CA LYS A 342 16.57 -12.91 -23.72
C LYS A 342 15.06 -12.60 -23.65
N ILE A 343 14.61 -11.56 -24.38
CA ILE A 343 13.17 -11.28 -24.62
C ILE A 343 12.68 -12.04 -25.84
N ASN A 344 11.61 -12.82 -25.65
CA ASN A 344 10.83 -13.37 -26.74
C ASN A 344 9.65 -12.43 -27.08
N GLY A 345 9.18 -12.42 -28.34
CA GLY A 345 8.20 -11.44 -28.85
C GLY A 345 6.90 -11.35 -28.04
N VAL A 346 6.48 -12.44 -27.40
CA VAL A 346 5.27 -12.45 -26.55
C VAL A 346 5.46 -11.71 -25.22
N LYS A 347 6.66 -11.74 -24.61
CA LYS A 347 6.97 -10.97 -23.39
C LYS A 347 6.81 -9.46 -23.67
N PHE A 348 7.13 -9.02 -24.88
CA PHE A 348 6.94 -7.63 -25.33
C PHE A 348 5.46 -7.27 -25.54
N VAL A 349 4.66 -8.16 -26.13
CA VAL A 349 3.20 -7.95 -26.27
C VAL A 349 2.51 -7.90 -24.90
N ALA A 350 2.89 -8.76 -23.96
CA ALA A 350 2.39 -8.73 -22.59
C ALA A 350 2.69 -7.38 -21.90
N LEU A 351 3.87 -6.81 -22.12
CA LEU A 351 4.23 -5.48 -21.62
C LEU A 351 3.32 -4.38 -22.19
N LEU A 352 3.10 -4.37 -23.51
CA LEU A 352 2.23 -3.38 -24.15
C LEU A 352 0.79 -3.45 -23.62
N LEU A 353 0.27 -4.66 -23.39
CA LEU A 353 -1.05 -4.87 -22.80
C LEU A 353 -1.11 -4.40 -21.34
N ALA A 354 -0.05 -4.60 -20.55
CA ALA A 354 0.03 -4.09 -19.19
C ALA A 354 0.05 -2.56 -19.15
N VAL A 355 0.83 -1.92 -20.03
CA VAL A 355 0.88 -0.46 -20.20
C VAL A 355 -0.48 0.08 -20.64
N TRP A 356 -1.16 -0.58 -21.57
CA TRP A 356 -2.51 -0.19 -22.00
C TRP A 356 -3.55 -0.33 -20.88
N GLY A 357 -3.53 -1.45 -20.14
CA GLY A 357 -4.40 -1.70 -19.00
C GLY A 357 -4.21 -0.63 -17.91
N PHE A 358 -2.97 -0.23 -17.67
CA PHE A 358 -2.62 0.85 -16.75
C PHE A 358 -3.12 2.21 -17.25
N LEU A 359 -2.82 2.59 -18.49
CA LEU A 359 -3.24 3.87 -19.07
C LEU A 359 -4.76 4.02 -19.07
N SER A 360 -5.49 2.96 -19.39
CA SER A 360 -6.96 2.93 -19.35
C SER A 360 -7.50 3.22 -17.94
N TYR A 361 -6.83 2.69 -16.93
CA TYR A 361 -7.23 2.85 -15.54
C TYR A 361 -6.91 4.25 -14.98
N VAL A 362 -5.71 4.78 -15.28
CA VAL A 362 -5.33 6.16 -14.90
C VAL A 362 -6.24 7.18 -15.58
N TYR A 363 -6.58 6.95 -16.84
CA TYR A 363 -7.48 7.82 -17.60
C TYR A 363 -8.88 7.87 -16.97
N GLN A 364 -9.38 6.73 -16.46
CA GLN A 364 -10.64 6.69 -15.74
C GLN A 364 -10.62 7.55 -14.46
N HIS A 365 -9.54 7.47 -13.67
CA HIS A 365 -9.39 8.34 -12.49
C HIS A 365 -9.37 9.83 -12.85
N TYR A 366 -8.76 10.18 -13.99
CA TYR A 366 -8.78 11.54 -14.50
C TYR A 366 -10.20 11.98 -14.91
N LEU A 367 -10.96 11.11 -15.59
CA LEU A 367 -12.34 11.38 -15.99
C LEU A 367 -13.26 11.56 -14.78
N ASP A 368 -13.15 10.70 -13.77
CA ASP A 368 -13.95 10.79 -12.55
C ASP A 368 -13.65 12.09 -11.77
N ASP A 369 -12.37 12.51 -11.71
CA ASP A 369 -11.99 13.79 -11.11
C ASP A 369 -12.48 14.99 -11.94
N LYS A 370 -12.59 14.85 -13.27
CA LYS A 370 -13.16 15.89 -14.16
C LYS A 370 -14.68 15.99 -14.00
N LYS A 371 -15.38 14.85 -13.88
CA LYS A 371 -16.83 14.79 -13.68
C LYS A 371 -17.24 15.36 -12.31
N ALA A 372 -16.49 15.03 -11.25
CA ALA A 372 -16.68 15.63 -9.92
C ALA A 372 -16.43 17.15 -9.87
N LYS A 373 -15.67 17.71 -10.83
CA LYS A 373 -15.50 19.17 -10.97
C LYS A 373 -16.66 19.82 -11.75
N ALA A 374 -17.21 19.13 -12.74
CA ALA A 374 -18.37 19.61 -13.50
C ALA A 374 -19.62 19.67 -12.61
N GLU A 375 -19.91 18.61 -11.85
CA GLU A 375 -21.07 18.57 -10.93
C GLU A 375 -21.00 19.64 -9.82
N LYS A 376 -19.79 20.00 -9.37
CA LYS A 376 -19.58 21.12 -8.42
C LYS A 376 -19.77 22.50 -9.05
N SER A 377 -19.51 22.63 -10.35
CA SER A 377 -19.73 23.88 -11.09
C SER A 377 -21.22 24.08 -11.39
N ASP A 378 -21.93 23.01 -11.76
CA ASP A 378 -23.36 23.06 -12.04
C ASP A 378 -24.19 23.27 -10.77
N GLY A 379 -23.79 22.68 -9.63
CA GLY A 379 -24.43 22.94 -8.33
C GLY A 379 -24.28 24.38 -7.82
N LEU A 380 -23.18 25.07 -8.18
CA LEU A 380 -23.00 26.50 -7.92
C LEU A 380 -23.79 27.39 -8.91
N GLY A 381 -24.05 26.90 -10.12
CA GLY A 381 -24.91 27.57 -11.09
C GLY A 381 -26.39 27.55 -10.70
N VAL A 382 -26.88 26.43 -10.18
CA VAL A 382 -28.27 26.31 -9.72
C VAL A 382 -28.52 27.15 -8.45
N SER A 383 -27.58 27.17 -7.50
CA SER A 383 -27.68 28.01 -6.29
C SER A 383 -27.67 29.52 -6.56
N ASN A 384 -27.04 29.97 -7.66
CA ASN A 384 -27.06 31.38 -8.05
C ASN A 384 -28.29 31.75 -8.90
N SER A 385 -29.00 30.77 -9.47
CA SER A 385 -30.20 30.98 -10.28
C SER A 385 -31.46 31.14 -9.43
N GLU A 386 -31.48 30.59 -8.20
CA GLU A 386 -32.62 30.71 -7.27
C GLU A 386 -32.61 32.01 -6.44
N VAL A 387 -31.55 32.82 -6.50
CA VAL A 387 -31.43 34.06 -5.73
C VAL A 387 -31.81 35.32 -6.55
N GLU A 388 -32.13 35.16 -7.84
CA GLU A 388 -32.44 36.30 -8.74
C GLU A 388 -33.93 36.42 -9.12
N ILE A 389 -34.82 35.75 -8.40
CA ILE A 389 -36.28 35.99 -8.51
C ILE A 389 -36.87 36.14 -7.11
N CYS A 390 -36.81 37.37 -6.58
CA CYS A 390 -37.85 37.98 -5.74
C CYS A 390 -37.63 39.48 -5.62
#